data_AF-A0A9X1Q5R1-F1
#
_entry.id   AF-A0A9X1Q5R1-F1
#
_cell.length_a   1.000
_cell.length_b   1.000
_cell.length_c   1.000
_cell.angle_alpha   90.00
_cell.angle_beta   90.00
_cell.angle_gamma   90.00
#
_symmetry.space_group_name_H-M   'P 1'
#
loop_
_entity.id
_entity.type
_entity.pdbx_description
1 polymer ?
#
loop_
_entity_poly.entity_id
_entity_poly.type
_entity_poly.pdbx_seq_one_letter_code
_entity_poly.pdbx_strand_id
1 'polypeptide(L)'
;MRRGRTYATILVDMDTHRPVDVLTDRTAHTFAAWLREHPEVRVVCRDRAGSFRDGAHAGAPQARQVADAWHLLHNLAEAVERIVGRHRADLREPLTVRASQDDLHPPAGVHPTAQGELDVHGRQRPLVARTRERHQQIHERIERGDSLRAIARELGLSRGTVLRFARAADVEQLLVAATHRPSVIDDYRLYLHHRWMEGCTNAAALTREIQRRQPLQFWQ
;
A
#
# COMPACT_ATOMS: atom_id res chain seq x y z
N MET A 1 -7.21 -2.30 -33.62
CA MET A 1 -6.10 -1.37 -33.30
C MET A 1 -6.29 -0.85 -31.89
N ARG A 2 -5.34 -1.08 -30.96
CA ARG A 2 -5.41 -0.62 -29.56
C ARG A 2 -4.48 0.59 -29.38
N ARG A 3 -4.94 1.57 -28.59
CA ARG A 3 -4.24 2.83 -28.26
C ARG A 3 -2.76 2.60 -27.92
N GLY A 4 -1.91 3.41 -28.57
CA GLY A 4 -0.46 3.37 -28.50
C GLY A 4 0.09 3.56 -27.10
N ARG A 5 1.06 2.71 -26.76
CA ARG A 5 2.01 2.94 -25.70
C ARG A 5 3.38 2.86 -26.35
N THR A 6 3.98 4.00 -26.63
CA THR A 6 5.43 4.08 -26.84
C THR A 6 6.02 3.81 -25.46
N TYR A 7 6.59 2.62 -25.29
CA TYR A 7 7.26 2.25 -24.06
C TYR A 7 8.70 2.72 -24.14
N ALA A 8 9.15 3.47 -23.14
CA ALA A 8 10.54 3.86 -22.98
C ALA A 8 11.16 3.11 -21.79
N THR A 9 12.47 2.91 -21.82
CA THR A 9 13.23 2.35 -20.68
C THR A 9 13.99 3.47 -20.01
N ILE A 10 13.71 3.73 -18.73
CA ILE A 10 14.48 4.70 -17.95
C ILE A 10 15.62 3.95 -17.26
N LEU A 11 16.84 4.43 -17.45
CA LEU A 11 18.03 3.96 -16.74
C LEU A 11 18.25 4.86 -15.54
N VAL A 12 18.46 4.26 -14.37
CA VAL A 12 18.59 4.98 -13.10
C VAL A 12 19.87 4.54 -12.43
N ASP A 13 20.63 5.51 -11.94
CA ASP A 13 21.82 5.24 -11.15
C ASP A 13 21.42 4.68 -9.79
N MET A 14 21.98 3.53 -9.42
CA MET A 14 21.57 2.81 -8.21
C MET A 14 22.00 3.50 -6.92
N ASP A 15 23.08 4.29 -6.94
CA ASP A 15 23.64 4.92 -5.75
C ASP A 15 22.94 6.25 -5.45
N THR A 16 22.65 7.02 -6.48
CA THR A 16 22.07 8.37 -6.40
C THR A 16 20.56 8.41 -6.63
N HIS A 17 19.98 7.31 -7.14
CA HIS A 17 18.57 7.22 -7.56
C HIS A 17 18.15 8.28 -8.59
N ARG A 18 19.10 8.79 -9.38
CA ARG A 18 18.82 9.78 -10.43
C ARG A 18 18.70 9.12 -11.79
N PRO A 19 17.77 9.58 -12.65
CA PRO A 19 17.74 9.16 -14.04
C PRO A 19 19.10 9.45 -14.71
N VAL A 20 19.67 8.44 -15.35
CA VAL A 20 20.87 8.53 -16.16
C VAL A 20 20.50 8.78 -17.61
N ASP A 21 19.55 8.01 -18.13
CA ASP A 21 19.12 8.10 -19.52
C ASP A 21 17.72 7.51 -19.73
N VAL A 22 17.15 7.75 -20.90
CA VAL A 22 15.87 7.20 -21.34
C VAL A 22 16.00 6.62 -22.74
N LEU A 23 15.94 5.28 -22.84
CA LEU A 23 15.91 4.58 -24.11
C LEU A 23 14.50 4.64 -24.71
N THR A 24 14.43 4.82 -26.01
CA THR A 24 13.18 5.02 -26.76
C THR A 24 12.33 3.75 -26.93
N ASP A 25 12.86 2.60 -26.53
CA ASP A 25 12.18 1.30 -26.57
C ASP A 25 12.59 0.41 -25.39
N ARG A 26 12.11 -0.84 -25.40
CA ARG A 26 12.36 -1.90 -24.39
C ARG A 26 13.08 -3.12 -24.95
N THR A 27 13.75 -2.97 -26.08
CA THR A 27 14.38 -4.07 -26.82
C THR A 27 15.75 -4.42 -26.22
N ALA A 28 16.14 -5.68 -26.37
CA ALA A 28 17.47 -6.14 -25.97
C ALA A 28 18.58 -5.42 -26.75
N HIS A 29 18.33 -5.10 -28.02
CA HIS A 29 19.28 -4.46 -28.91
C HIS A 29 19.64 -3.05 -28.45
N THR A 30 18.65 -2.19 -28.23
CA THR A 30 18.85 -0.80 -27.81
C THR A 30 19.53 -0.73 -26.45
N PHE A 31 19.11 -1.59 -25.50
CA PHE A 31 19.75 -1.66 -24.19
C PHE A 31 21.20 -2.17 -24.25
N ALA A 32 21.50 -3.18 -25.07
CA ALA A 32 22.86 -3.67 -25.26
C ALA A 32 23.76 -2.65 -25.95
N ALA A 33 23.23 -1.84 -26.87
CA ALA A 33 23.97 -0.76 -27.51
C ALA A 33 24.41 0.28 -26.48
N TRP A 34 23.47 0.73 -25.65
CA TRP A 34 23.76 1.66 -24.56
C TRP A 34 24.83 1.09 -23.61
N LEU A 35 24.68 -0.15 -23.14
CA LEU A 35 25.65 -0.77 -22.24
C LEU A 35 27.07 -0.89 -22.81
N ARG A 36 27.22 -1.03 -24.14
CA ARG A 36 28.54 -1.07 -24.78
C ARG A 36 29.26 0.28 -24.75
N GLU A 37 28.50 1.37 -24.73
CA GLU A 37 29.01 2.73 -24.59
C GLU A 37 29.35 3.07 -23.13
N HIS A 38 28.88 2.25 -22.18
CA HIS A 38 29.04 2.42 -20.74
C HIS A 38 29.76 1.23 -20.07
N PRO A 39 31.05 0.97 -20.39
CA PRO A 39 31.80 -0.15 -19.84
C PRO A 39 32.01 -0.07 -18.32
N GLU A 40 31.85 1.11 -17.71
CA GLU A 40 31.91 1.36 -16.27
C GLU A 40 30.78 0.69 -15.48
N VAL A 41 29.70 0.26 -16.15
CA VAL A 41 28.58 -0.45 -15.51
C VAL A 41 29.04 -1.82 -15.04
N ARG A 42 29.11 -1.98 -13.71
CA ARG A 42 29.53 -3.23 -13.05
C ARG A 42 28.37 -4.06 -12.51
N VAL A 43 27.21 -3.44 -12.32
CA VAL A 43 26.02 -4.10 -11.76
C VAL A 43 24.80 -3.60 -12.54
N VAL A 44 23.95 -4.54 -12.97
CA VAL A 44 22.67 -4.24 -13.62
C VAL A 44 21.56 -4.79 -12.75
N CYS A 45 20.84 -3.90 -12.07
CA CYS A 45 19.60 -4.22 -11.36
C CYS A 45 18.43 -4.09 -12.32
N ARG A 46 17.70 -5.18 -12.57
CA ARG A 46 16.63 -5.22 -13.59
C ARG A 46 15.40 -5.97 -13.13
N ASP A 47 14.27 -5.66 -13.77
CA ASP A 47 13.06 -6.48 -13.72
C ASP A 47 13.31 -7.89 -14.30
N ARG A 48 12.32 -8.78 -14.28
CA ARG A 48 12.49 -10.15 -14.81
C ARG A 48 12.21 -10.28 -16.32
N ALA A 49 12.15 -9.19 -17.08
CA ALA A 49 11.89 -9.28 -18.51
C ALA A 49 13.09 -9.88 -19.27
N GLY A 50 12.80 -10.81 -20.19
CA GLY A 50 13.81 -11.49 -20.99
C GLY A 50 14.67 -10.54 -21.82
N SER A 51 14.07 -9.48 -22.38
CA SER A 51 14.78 -8.52 -23.23
C SER A 51 15.93 -7.81 -22.50
N PHE A 52 15.75 -7.40 -21.25
CA PHE A 52 16.83 -6.76 -20.49
C PHE A 52 17.90 -7.74 -20.01
N ARG A 53 17.52 -8.98 -19.71
CA ARG A 53 18.50 -10.05 -19.43
C ARG A 53 19.39 -10.29 -20.64
N ASP A 54 18.77 -10.46 -21.81
CA ASP A 54 19.50 -10.76 -23.05
C ASP A 54 20.35 -9.55 -23.48
N GLY A 55 19.82 -8.34 -23.34
CA GLY A 55 20.55 -7.09 -23.58
C GLY A 55 21.73 -6.89 -22.62
N ALA A 56 21.57 -7.19 -21.33
CA ALA A 56 22.65 -7.13 -20.34
C ALA A 56 23.76 -8.14 -20.66
N HIS A 57 23.40 -9.40 -21.00
CA HIS A 57 24.40 -10.39 -21.41
C HIS A 57 25.18 -9.99 -22.66
N ALA A 58 24.52 -9.39 -23.64
CA ALA A 58 25.16 -8.97 -24.88
C ALA A 58 25.97 -7.68 -24.75
N GLY A 59 25.49 -6.70 -23.97
CA GLY A 59 26.05 -5.36 -23.90
C GLY A 59 27.05 -5.14 -22.77
N ALA A 60 26.90 -5.85 -21.66
CA ALA A 60 27.80 -5.77 -20.51
C ALA A 60 27.97 -7.17 -19.85
N PRO A 61 28.62 -8.14 -20.53
CA PRO A 61 28.84 -9.48 -19.98
C PRO A 61 29.66 -9.48 -18.68
N GLN A 62 30.46 -8.43 -18.45
CA GLN A 62 31.21 -8.20 -17.21
C GLN A 62 30.31 -7.78 -16.03
N ALA A 63 29.12 -7.25 -16.30
CA ALA A 63 28.26 -6.70 -15.27
C ALA A 63 27.49 -7.80 -14.52
N ARG A 64 27.48 -7.72 -13.19
CA ARG A 64 26.68 -8.63 -12.36
C ARG A 64 25.21 -8.26 -12.46
N GLN A 65 24.39 -9.18 -12.96
CA GLN A 65 22.95 -9.00 -13.01
C GLN A 65 22.29 -9.36 -11.67
N VAL A 66 21.45 -8.46 -11.16
CA VAL A 66 20.70 -8.62 -9.91
C VAL A 66 19.22 -8.39 -10.17
N ALA A 67 18.37 -9.13 -9.49
CA ALA A 67 16.93 -8.91 -9.55
C ALA A 67 16.55 -7.65 -8.75
N ASP A 68 15.71 -6.83 -9.35
CA ASP A 68 15.20 -5.63 -8.70
C ASP A 68 14.35 -5.94 -7.45
N ALA A 69 14.66 -5.23 -6.35
CA ALA A 69 14.09 -5.48 -5.04
C ALA A 69 12.59 -5.16 -4.99
N TRP A 70 12.14 -4.12 -5.70
CA TRP A 70 10.72 -3.79 -5.77
C TRP A 70 9.95 -4.94 -6.40
N HIS A 71 10.45 -5.50 -7.52
CA HIS A 71 9.82 -6.65 -8.16
C HIS A 71 9.81 -7.89 -7.25
N LEU A 72 10.87 -8.13 -6.47
CA LEU A 72 10.89 -9.24 -5.51
C LEU A 72 9.82 -9.09 -4.43
N LEU A 73 9.75 -7.91 -3.80
CA LEU A 73 8.79 -7.61 -2.74
C LEU A 73 7.36 -7.59 -3.25
N HIS A 74 7.12 -6.99 -4.41
CA HIS A 74 5.79 -6.93 -5.03
C HIS A 74 5.28 -8.34 -5.37
N ASN A 75 6.09 -9.16 -6.04
CA ASN A 75 5.71 -10.54 -6.37
C ASN A 75 5.45 -11.38 -5.11
N LEU A 76 6.24 -11.18 -4.04
CA LEU A 76 6.02 -11.85 -2.77
C LEU A 76 4.70 -11.41 -2.14
N ALA A 77 4.43 -10.11 -2.09
CA ALA A 77 3.19 -9.57 -1.54
C ALA A 77 1.97 -10.10 -2.30
N GLU A 78 1.98 -10.09 -3.63
CA GLU A 78 0.91 -10.66 -4.45
C GLU A 78 0.72 -12.16 -4.19
N ALA A 79 1.81 -12.92 -4.06
CA ALA A 79 1.75 -14.34 -3.77
C ALA A 79 1.12 -14.62 -2.39
N VAL A 80 1.52 -13.85 -1.38
CA VAL A 80 0.94 -13.93 -0.03
C VAL A 80 -0.54 -13.54 -0.06
N GLU A 81 -0.90 -12.43 -0.70
CA GLU A 81 -2.29 -11.97 -0.80
C GLU A 81 -3.18 -13.03 -1.47
N ARG A 82 -2.70 -13.66 -2.55
CA ARG A 82 -3.42 -14.74 -3.23
C ARG A 82 -3.62 -15.96 -2.32
N ILE A 83 -2.61 -16.34 -1.54
CA ILE A 83 -2.67 -17.50 -0.64
C ILE A 83 -3.61 -17.19 0.54
N VAL A 84 -3.40 -16.07 1.23
CA VAL A 84 -4.24 -15.62 2.35
C VAL A 84 -5.68 -15.43 1.89
N GLY A 85 -5.91 -14.85 0.71
CA GLY A 85 -7.23 -14.69 0.12
C GLY A 85 -7.94 -16.03 -0.14
N ARG A 86 -7.19 -17.07 -0.53
CA ARG A 86 -7.71 -18.44 -0.71
C ARG A 86 -8.06 -19.10 0.62
N HIS A 87 -7.23 -18.92 1.64
CA HIS A 87 -7.41 -19.50 2.98
C HIS A 87 -8.14 -18.58 3.97
N ARG A 88 -8.78 -17.51 3.48
CA ARG A 88 -9.47 -16.54 4.32
C ARG A 88 -10.55 -17.14 5.23
N ALA A 89 -11.12 -18.30 4.85
CA ALA A 89 -12.13 -19.01 5.62
C ALA A 89 -11.49 -19.77 6.79
N ASP A 90 -10.29 -20.33 6.56
CA ASP A 90 -9.52 -21.10 7.54
C ASP A 90 -8.85 -20.17 8.56
N LEU A 91 -8.47 -18.96 8.13
CA LEU A 91 -7.96 -17.88 8.99
C LEU A 91 -9.06 -17.16 9.77
N ARG A 92 -10.31 -17.54 9.54
CA ARG A 92 -11.45 -16.99 10.26
C ARG A 92 -11.62 -17.78 11.55
N GLU A 93 -10.71 -17.58 12.50
CA GLU A 93 -11.08 -17.83 13.88
C GLU A 93 -12.38 -17.07 14.14
N PRO A 94 -13.42 -17.70 14.71
CA PRO A 94 -14.49 -16.93 15.29
C PRO A 94 -13.83 -16.13 16.41
N LEU A 95 -13.50 -14.87 16.12
CA LEU A 95 -13.43 -13.84 17.14
C LEU A 95 -14.76 -13.94 17.84
N THR A 96 -14.80 -14.70 18.92
CA THR A 96 -15.83 -14.64 19.94
C THR A 96 -15.63 -13.29 20.60
N VAL A 97 -15.98 -12.25 19.85
CA VAL A 97 -16.43 -11.02 20.45
C VAL A 97 -17.65 -11.47 21.24
N ARG A 98 -17.45 -11.72 22.54
CA ARG A 98 -18.52 -11.58 23.52
C ARG A 98 -19.04 -10.18 23.28
N ALA A 99 -20.06 -10.08 22.45
CA ALA A 99 -20.88 -8.89 22.37
C ALA A 99 -21.52 -8.77 23.74
N SER A 100 -20.85 -8.07 24.65
CA SER A 100 -21.53 -7.39 25.74
C SER A 100 -22.60 -6.54 25.07
N GLN A 101 -23.85 -6.90 25.34
CA GLN A 101 -25.02 -6.18 24.82
C GLN A 101 -25.10 -4.74 25.37
N ASP A 102 -24.16 -4.33 26.21
CA ASP A 102 -24.02 -2.98 26.76
C ASP A 102 -23.41 -1.95 25.78
N ASP A 103 -22.78 -2.36 24.68
CA ASP A 103 -22.16 -1.42 23.72
C ASP A 103 -23.14 -0.85 22.66
N LEU A 104 -24.44 -1.10 22.81
CA LEU A 104 -25.49 -0.57 21.91
C LEU A 104 -25.95 0.84 22.24
N HIS A 105 -25.39 1.49 23.27
CA HIS A 105 -25.63 2.91 23.53
C HIS A 105 -24.36 3.71 23.24
N PRO A 106 -24.31 4.53 22.16
CA PRO A 106 -23.21 5.47 22.02
C PRO A 106 -23.25 6.42 23.24
N PRO A 107 -22.12 6.72 23.88
CA PRO A 107 -22.10 7.75 24.92
C PRO A 107 -22.57 9.06 24.28
N ALA A 108 -23.70 9.56 24.76
CA ALA A 108 -24.24 10.86 24.36
C ALA A 108 -23.18 11.93 24.66
N GLY A 109 -22.59 12.52 23.63
CA GLY A 109 -21.72 13.69 23.78
C GLY A 109 -20.41 13.69 22.98
N VAL A 110 -20.01 12.61 22.30
CA VAL A 110 -18.82 12.67 21.42
C VAL A 110 -19.23 13.22 20.05
N HIS A 111 -19.29 14.55 19.95
CA HIS A 111 -19.35 15.21 18.64
C HIS A 111 -18.07 14.89 17.85
N PRO A 112 -18.18 14.65 16.52
CA PRO A 112 -17.03 14.40 15.67
C PRO A 112 -16.15 15.65 15.67
N THR A 113 -15.03 15.61 16.40
CA THR A 113 -14.05 16.68 16.27
C THR A 113 -13.41 16.56 14.88
N ALA A 114 -13.54 17.62 14.08
CA ALA A 114 -12.92 17.79 12.77
C ALA A 114 -11.41 17.45 12.72
N GLN A 115 -10.76 17.35 13.88
CA GLN A 115 -9.37 16.94 14.07
C GLN A 115 -9.05 15.52 13.61
N GLY A 116 -10.03 14.60 13.55
CA GLY A 116 -9.80 13.23 13.07
C GLY A 116 -9.74 13.09 11.55
N GLU A 117 -10.31 14.07 10.84
CA GLU A 117 -10.44 14.05 9.38
C GLU A 117 -9.27 14.67 8.64
N LEU A 118 -8.52 15.53 9.34
CA LEU A 118 -7.39 16.26 8.79
C LEU A 118 -6.07 15.60 9.21
N ASP A 119 -5.08 15.69 8.34
CA ASP A 119 -3.71 15.28 8.64
C ASP A 119 -2.99 16.35 9.47
N VAL A 120 -1.72 16.08 9.80
CA VAL A 120 -0.86 17.00 10.57
C VAL A 120 -0.62 18.35 9.87
N HIS A 121 -1.02 18.48 8.60
CA HIS A 121 -0.92 19.70 7.79
C HIS A 121 -2.30 20.35 7.54
N GLY A 122 -3.36 19.88 8.21
CA GLY A 122 -4.70 20.42 8.05
C GLY A 122 -5.38 20.01 6.74
N ARG A 123 -4.84 19.04 5.99
CA ARG A 123 -5.43 18.53 4.75
C ARG A 123 -6.30 17.31 5.03
N GLN A 124 -7.34 17.11 4.25
CA GLN A 124 -8.20 15.93 4.42
C GLN A 124 -7.39 14.64 4.24
N ARG A 125 -7.48 13.74 5.22
CA ARG A 125 -6.79 12.45 5.18
C ARG A 125 -7.30 11.66 3.97
N PRO A 126 -6.41 10.99 3.20
CA PRO A 126 -6.82 10.15 2.06
C PRO A 126 -7.86 9.08 2.42
N LEU A 127 -7.85 8.60 3.68
CA LEU A 127 -8.84 7.67 4.22
C LEU A 127 -10.26 8.25 4.22
N VAL A 128 -10.40 9.52 4.57
CA VAL A 128 -11.70 10.21 4.69
C VAL A 128 -12.29 10.42 3.30
N ALA A 129 -11.49 10.95 2.37
CA ALA A 129 -11.88 11.13 0.98
C ALA A 129 -12.30 9.79 0.34
N ARG A 130 -11.50 8.73 0.52
CA ARG A 130 -11.82 7.39 0.01
C ARG A 130 -13.09 6.79 0.62
N THR A 131 -13.38 7.08 1.88
CA THR A 131 -14.58 6.57 2.55
C THR A 131 -15.83 7.29 2.06
N ARG A 132 -15.76 8.62 1.87
CA ARG A 132 -16.83 9.42 1.24
C ARG A 132 -17.12 8.97 -0.18
N GLU A 133 -16.09 8.85 -1.01
CA GLU A 133 -16.23 8.40 -2.40
C GLU A 133 -16.86 6.99 -2.49
N ARG A 134 -16.37 6.03 -1.68
CA ARG A 134 -16.91 4.66 -1.70
C ARG A 134 -18.34 4.59 -1.19
N HIS A 135 -18.69 5.37 -0.17
CA HIS A 135 -20.07 5.46 0.30
C HIS A 135 -21.00 5.96 -0.80
N GLN A 136 -20.63 7.06 -1.45
CA GLN A 136 -21.39 7.61 -2.56
C GLN A 136 -21.56 6.60 -3.71
N GLN A 137 -20.48 5.99 -4.20
CA GLN A 137 -20.53 5.03 -5.31
C GLN A 137 -21.40 3.80 -5.01
N ILE A 138 -21.42 3.34 -3.76
CA ILE A 138 -22.24 2.20 -3.34
C ILE A 138 -23.71 2.60 -3.28
N HIS A 139 -24.05 3.74 -2.66
CA HIS A 139 -25.43 4.20 -2.52
C HIS A 139 -26.06 4.56 -3.88
N GLU A 140 -25.34 5.25 -4.77
CA GLU A 140 -25.85 5.54 -6.12
C GLU A 140 -26.20 4.27 -6.90
N ARG A 141 -25.46 3.17 -6.69
CA ARG A 141 -25.72 1.88 -7.34
C ARG A 141 -26.88 1.13 -6.70
N ILE A 142 -27.04 1.26 -5.38
CA ILE A 142 -28.22 0.73 -4.67
C ILE A 142 -29.48 1.45 -5.15
N GLU A 143 -29.44 2.76 -5.30
CA GLU A 143 -30.55 3.56 -5.85
C GLU A 143 -30.90 3.16 -7.29
N ARG A 144 -29.89 2.80 -8.10
CA ARG A 144 -30.09 2.21 -9.43
C ARG A 144 -30.64 0.79 -9.43
N GLY A 145 -30.74 0.15 -8.26
CA GLY A 145 -31.26 -1.21 -8.10
C GLY A 145 -30.22 -2.32 -8.28
N ASP A 146 -28.92 -2.00 -8.32
CA ASP A 146 -27.87 -3.00 -8.45
C ASP A 146 -27.83 -3.92 -7.22
N SER A 147 -27.75 -5.23 -7.46
CA SER A 147 -27.54 -6.17 -6.36
C SER A 147 -26.18 -5.93 -5.68
N LEU A 148 -26.09 -6.13 -4.36
CA LEU A 148 -24.83 -6.00 -3.61
C LEU A 148 -23.69 -6.85 -4.18
N ARG A 149 -24.01 -7.98 -4.84
CA ARG A 149 -23.03 -8.83 -5.54
C ARG A 149 -22.49 -8.18 -6.81
N ALA A 150 -23.34 -7.48 -7.57
CA ALA A 150 -22.93 -6.74 -8.75
C ALA A 150 -22.04 -5.55 -8.35
N ILE A 151 -22.45 -4.79 -7.34
CA ILE A 151 -21.68 -3.67 -6.77
C ILE A 151 -20.29 -4.13 -6.31
N ALA A 152 -20.21 -5.25 -5.58
CA ALA A 152 -18.94 -5.82 -5.12
C ALA A 152 -18.01 -6.17 -6.29
N ARG A 153 -18.54 -6.79 -7.35
CA ARG A 153 -17.77 -7.19 -8.53
C ARG A 153 -17.26 -5.99 -9.31
N GLU A 154 -18.09 -4.96 -9.46
CA GLU A 154 -17.79 -3.81 -10.31
C GLU A 154 -16.88 -2.79 -9.63
N LEU A 155 -17.04 -2.58 -8.32
CA LEU A 155 -16.15 -1.73 -7.53
C LEU A 155 -14.88 -2.45 -7.05
N GLY A 156 -14.73 -3.75 -7.33
CA GLY A 156 -13.62 -4.57 -6.85
C GLY A 156 -13.56 -4.66 -5.32
N LEU A 157 -14.71 -4.58 -4.64
CA LEU A 157 -14.81 -4.56 -3.18
C LEU A 157 -15.27 -5.92 -2.65
N SER A 158 -14.83 -6.26 -1.43
CA SER A 158 -15.34 -7.44 -0.75
C SER A 158 -16.84 -7.28 -0.45
N ARG A 159 -17.60 -8.38 -0.49
CA ARG A 159 -19.04 -8.38 -0.15
C ARG A 159 -19.30 -7.83 1.25
N GLY A 160 -18.41 -8.12 2.22
CA GLY A 160 -18.52 -7.59 3.58
C GLY A 160 -18.33 -6.08 3.64
N THR A 161 -17.42 -5.54 2.82
CA THR A 161 -17.23 -4.08 2.67
C THR A 161 -18.48 -3.45 2.09
N VAL A 162 -19.00 -3.97 0.97
CA VAL A 162 -20.22 -3.43 0.35
C VAL A 162 -21.40 -3.47 1.33
N LEU A 163 -21.58 -4.58 2.05
CA LEU A 163 -22.65 -4.72 3.03
C LEU A 163 -22.51 -3.71 4.19
N ARG A 164 -21.28 -3.47 4.67
CA ARG A 164 -21.01 -2.49 5.74
C ARG A 164 -21.35 -1.07 5.28
N PHE A 165 -20.96 -0.70 4.08
CA PHE A 165 -21.24 0.63 3.52
C PHE A 165 -22.72 0.82 3.16
N ALA A 166 -23.37 -0.22 2.63
CA ALA A 166 -24.81 -0.20 2.30
C ALA A 166 -25.71 -0.06 3.54
N ARG A 167 -25.26 -0.58 4.69
CA ARG A 167 -26.00 -0.51 5.97
C ARG A 167 -25.79 0.81 6.71
N ALA A 168 -24.72 1.53 6.42
CA ALA A 168 -24.47 2.81 7.04
C ALA A 168 -25.43 3.84 6.42
N ALA A 169 -26.23 4.47 7.27
CA ALA A 169 -27.16 5.52 6.85
C ALA A 169 -26.42 6.81 6.47
N ASP A 170 -25.24 7.03 7.05
CA ASP A 170 -24.40 8.20 6.79
C ASP A 170 -22.92 7.80 6.77
N VAL A 171 -22.15 8.52 5.95
CA VAL A 171 -20.70 8.40 5.86
C VAL A 171 -20.01 8.77 7.17
N GLU A 172 -20.57 9.70 7.94
CA GLU A 172 -19.98 10.13 9.22
C GLU A 172 -19.87 8.98 10.23
N GLN A 173 -20.83 8.04 10.21
CA GLN A 173 -20.75 6.82 11.02
C GLN A 173 -19.58 5.92 10.61
N LEU A 174 -19.28 5.85 9.30
CA LEU A 174 -18.15 5.09 8.79
C LEU A 174 -16.82 5.78 9.09
N LEU A 175 -16.81 7.11 9.11
CA LEU A 175 -15.62 7.92 9.40
C LEU A 175 -15.25 7.83 10.87
N VAL A 176 -16.18 7.98 11.80
CA VAL A 176 -15.93 7.82 13.26
C VAL A 176 -15.27 6.46 13.54
N ALA A 177 -15.84 5.38 13.00
CA ALA A 177 -15.27 4.03 13.18
C ALA A 177 -13.92 3.81 12.48
N ALA A 178 -13.52 4.68 11.55
CA ALA A 178 -12.26 4.58 10.82
C ALA A 178 -11.18 5.51 11.39
N THR A 179 -11.56 6.68 11.92
CA THR A 179 -10.65 7.68 12.49
C THR A 179 -10.29 7.39 13.94
N HIS A 180 -11.18 6.73 14.69
CA HIS A 180 -10.97 6.38 16.10
C HIS A 180 -10.45 4.95 16.33
N ARG A 181 -9.93 4.29 15.29
CA ARG A 181 -9.30 2.98 15.50
C ARG A 181 -7.98 3.16 16.26
N PRO A 182 -7.85 2.56 17.46
CA PRO A 182 -6.58 2.59 18.17
C PRO A 182 -5.53 1.92 17.28
N SER A 183 -4.44 2.64 17.05
CA SER A 183 -3.27 2.14 16.33
C SER A 183 -2.22 1.72 17.35
N VAL A 184 -1.46 0.67 17.03
CA VAL A 184 -0.27 0.27 17.81
C VAL A 184 0.74 1.43 17.95
N ILE A 185 0.67 2.42 17.05
CA ILE A 185 1.51 3.63 17.11
C ILE A 185 1.04 4.62 18.18
N ASP A 186 -0.23 4.60 18.60
CA ASP A 186 -0.77 5.57 19.55
C ASP A 186 -0.06 5.49 20.91
N ASP A 187 0.30 4.28 21.35
CA ASP A 187 1.09 4.03 22.58
C ASP A 187 2.47 4.69 22.53
N TYR A 188 3.03 4.90 21.33
CA TYR A 188 4.36 5.48 21.11
C TYR A 188 4.31 6.93 20.65
N ARG A 189 3.13 7.54 20.54
CA ARG A 189 2.96 8.86 19.93
C ARG A 189 3.76 9.95 20.66
N LEU A 190 3.76 9.95 21.99
CA LEU A 190 4.55 10.89 22.79
C LEU A 190 6.06 10.66 22.64
N TYR A 191 6.49 9.40 22.62
CA TYR A 191 7.89 9.04 22.42
C TYR A 191 8.40 9.47 21.03
N LEU A 192 7.64 9.15 19.98
CA LEU A 192 7.95 9.53 18.61
C LEU A 192 8.02 11.05 18.45
N HIS A 193 7.10 11.78 19.08
CA HIS A 193 7.13 13.25 19.07
C HIS A 193 8.38 13.81 19.76
N HIS A 194 8.77 13.25 20.91
CA HIS A 194 10.00 13.66 21.60
C HIS A 194 11.25 13.41 20.73
N ARG A 195 11.38 12.20 20.17
CA ARG A 195 12.50 11.83 19.30
C ARG A 195 12.58 12.69 18.05
N TRP A 196 11.42 13.08 17.51
CA TRP A 196 11.33 13.99 16.38
C TRP A 196 11.87 15.38 16.74
N MET A 197 11.50 15.91 17.91
CA MET A 197 12.01 17.19 18.40
C MET A 197 13.51 17.18 18.70
N GLU A 198 14.07 16.03 19.05
CA GLU A 198 15.52 15.80 19.19
C GLU A 198 16.25 15.67 17.84
N GLY A 199 15.55 15.83 16.72
CA GLY A 199 16.12 15.76 15.36
C GLY A 199 16.21 14.34 14.79
N CYS A 200 15.66 13.32 15.48
CA CYS A 200 15.61 11.97 14.95
C CYS A 200 14.40 11.80 14.02
N THR A 201 14.62 12.02 12.72
CA THR A 201 13.61 11.88 11.66
C THR A 201 13.69 10.56 10.90
N ASN A 202 14.64 9.68 11.28
CA ASN A 202 14.84 8.40 10.62
C ASN A 202 13.86 7.34 11.15
N ALA A 203 12.84 7.03 10.36
CA ALA A 203 11.82 6.02 10.70
C ALA A 203 12.41 4.64 11.04
N ALA A 204 13.47 4.19 10.35
CA ALA A 204 14.09 2.89 10.64
C ALA A 204 14.82 2.89 12.00
N ALA A 205 15.39 4.03 12.39
CA ALA A 205 16.01 4.18 13.71
C ALA A 205 14.95 4.16 14.82
N LEU A 206 13.84 4.90 14.64
CA LEU A 206 12.72 4.93 15.58
C LEU A 206 12.07 3.55 15.74
N THR A 207 11.90 2.80 14.64
CA THR A 207 11.38 1.43 14.69
C THR A 207 12.28 0.50 15.50
N ARG A 208 13.61 0.55 15.28
CA ARG A 208 14.57 -0.25 16.08
C ARG A 208 14.56 0.12 17.56
N GLU A 209 14.24 1.35 17.91
CA GLU A 209 14.15 1.79 19.30
C GLU A 209 12.86 1.35 19.97
N ILE A 210 11.74 1.46 19.27
CA ILE A 210 10.46 0.94 19.74
C ILE A 210 10.55 -0.58 19.96
N GLN A 211 11.16 -1.30 19.02
CA GLN A 211 11.38 -2.75 19.14
C GLN A 211 12.30 -3.12 20.32
N ARG A 212 13.34 -2.32 20.61
CA ARG A 212 14.23 -2.55 21.76
C ARG A 212 13.56 -2.23 23.10
N ARG A 213 12.53 -1.40 23.11
CA ARG A 213 11.77 -1.02 24.31
C ARG A 213 10.68 -2.02 24.69
N GLN A 214 10.33 -2.97 23.83
CA GLN A 214 9.47 -4.09 24.19
C GLN A 214 10.29 -5.33 24.55
N PRO A 215 10.32 -5.77 25.83
CA PRO A 215 10.59 -7.17 26.10
C PRO A 215 9.41 -8.00 25.59
N LEU A 216 9.73 -9.00 24.76
CA LEU A 216 8.88 -10.06 24.21
C LEU A 216 7.70 -10.43 25.13
N GLN A 217 6.48 -9.95 24.85
CA GLN A 217 5.25 -10.44 25.50
C GLN A 217 4.07 -10.62 24.54
N PHE A 218 4.32 -10.92 23.25
CA PHE A 218 3.23 -11.26 22.33
C PHE A 218 3.62 -12.38 21.37
N TRP A 219 3.87 -13.57 21.93
CA TRP A 219 3.66 -14.87 21.28
C TRP A 219 3.46 -15.93 22.39
N GLN A 220 2.23 -16.01 22.93
CA GLN A 220 1.67 -17.21 23.55
C GLN A 220 0.24 -17.38 23.06
#